data_AF-A0A8K1FMT5-F1
#
_entry.id   AF-A0A8K1FMT5-F1
#
_cell.length_a   1.000
_cell.length_b   1.000
_cell.length_c   1.000
_cell.angle_alpha   90.00
_cell.angle_beta   90.00
_cell.angle_gamma   90.00
#
_symmetry.space_group_name_H-M   'P 1'
#
loop_
_entity.id
_entity.type
_entity.pdbx_description
1 polymer ?
#
loop_
_entity_poly.entity_id
_entity_poly.type
_entity_poly.pdbx_seq_one_letter_code
_entity_poly.pdbx_strand_id
1 'polypeptide(L)'
;MVKMLLDYGANPNAVNQNGETALFIAAANGHVEITSSLIARGADPTITDMIGGTALHSACYAGKMSTVRSLLIRDLDVNVQNKEGYTPLHLAAARHTDVAELLLAYGANAKAKNQCGSTPLHEAIRCSKIPCMNLLANHVDLDEGDEDGATALFIAAKAGRRDAAKWLLEHGVDVNKANKKGSTPLHEACKNASLELVTLLLAHNAGVNVANEVRDSPLAVSLQWDAEKSSCVPILKTVYVLMSHGARVDHSEENYPVVTNSKVQGSASVILMCVQHWAEEQKSKRPLTKVEEHILVRGPQDVEAFLQAKNILVGDTL
;
A
#
# COMPACT_ATOMS: atom_id res chain seq x y z
N MET A 1 25.30 -24.49 27.79
CA MET A 1 25.68 -23.14 28.25
C MET A 1 24.53 -22.43 28.95
N VAL A 2 23.41 -22.09 28.27
CA VAL A 2 22.29 -21.32 28.87
C VAL A 2 21.76 -21.91 30.18
N LYS A 3 21.45 -23.22 30.22
CA LYS A 3 20.98 -23.89 31.45
C LYS A 3 21.96 -23.73 32.62
N MET A 4 23.25 -23.96 32.35
CA MET A 4 24.32 -23.82 33.33
C MET A 4 24.37 -22.39 33.89
N LEU A 5 24.39 -21.36 33.03
CA LEU A 5 24.44 -19.96 33.49
C LEU A 5 23.27 -19.60 34.41
N LEU A 6 22.06 -20.06 34.08
CA LEU A 6 20.88 -19.81 34.90
C LEU A 6 20.91 -20.60 36.22
N ASP A 7 21.42 -21.83 36.22
CA ASP A 7 21.60 -22.64 37.44
C ASP A 7 22.64 -22.02 38.39
N TYR A 8 23.62 -21.27 37.86
CA TYR A 8 24.60 -20.49 38.62
C TYR A 8 24.12 -19.07 38.98
N GLY A 9 22.83 -18.76 38.81
CA GLY A 9 22.22 -17.51 39.29
C GLY A 9 22.30 -16.32 38.32
N ALA A 10 22.57 -16.54 37.04
CA ALA A 10 22.45 -15.48 36.04
C ALA A 10 21.00 -14.96 36.01
N ASN A 11 20.82 -13.64 36.01
CA ASN A 11 19.49 -13.03 35.93
C ASN A 11 18.83 -13.31 34.56
N PRO A 12 17.74 -14.09 34.48
CA PRO A 12 17.07 -14.41 33.22
C PRO A 12 16.42 -13.19 32.53
N ASN A 13 16.22 -12.11 33.29
CA ASN A 13 15.54 -10.88 32.88
C ASN A 13 16.49 -9.71 32.63
N ALA A 14 17.80 -9.97 32.58
CA ALA A 14 18.76 -8.96 32.18
C ALA A 14 18.50 -8.53 30.73
N VAL A 15 18.56 -7.21 30.49
CA VAL A 15 18.35 -6.61 29.18
C VAL A 15 19.65 -6.04 28.62
N ASN A 16 19.81 -6.07 27.31
CA ASN A 16 20.89 -5.37 26.61
C ASN A 16 20.56 -3.87 26.42
N GLN A 17 21.39 -3.15 25.66
CA GLN A 17 21.18 -1.73 25.35
C GLN A 17 19.88 -1.45 24.57
N ASN A 18 19.32 -2.47 23.91
CA ASN A 18 18.06 -2.41 23.17
C ASN A 18 16.84 -2.78 24.01
N GLY A 19 17.00 -3.03 25.31
CA GLY A 19 15.91 -3.53 26.16
C GLY A 19 15.58 -5.00 25.90
N GLU A 20 16.37 -5.71 25.09
CA GLU A 20 16.08 -7.09 24.71
C GLU A 20 16.61 -8.05 25.79
N THR A 21 15.74 -8.94 26.27
CA THR A 21 16.14 -10.04 27.15
C THR A 21 16.73 -11.21 26.36
N ALA A 22 17.38 -12.16 27.06
CA ALA A 22 17.79 -13.42 26.46
C ALA A 22 16.59 -14.18 25.84
N LEU A 23 15.40 -14.05 26.44
CA LEU A 23 14.16 -14.65 25.94
C LEU A 23 13.72 -14.00 24.63
N PHE A 24 13.77 -12.67 24.55
CA PHE A 24 13.48 -11.93 23.32
C PHE A 24 14.37 -12.40 22.16
N ILE A 25 15.68 -12.48 22.38
CA ILE A 25 16.64 -12.89 21.35
C ILE A 25 16.42 -14.36 20.94
N ALA A 26 16.18 -15.25 21.90
CA ALA A 26 15.88 -16.65 21.61
C ALA A 26 14.59 -16.79 20.78
N ALA A 27 13.57 -16.00 21.11
CA ALA A 27 12.29 -15.98 20.42
C ALA A 27 12.41 -15.47 18.97
N ALA A 28 13.16 -14.38 18.76
CA ALA A 28 13.46 -13.82 17.44
C ALA A 28 14.15 -14.83 16.51
N ASN A 29 15.07 -15.62 17.06
CA ASN A 29 15.86 -16.61 16.31
C ASN A 29 15.17 -17.98 16.20
N GLY A 30 14.05 -18.19 16.90
CA GLY A 30 13.28 -19.42 16.84
C GLY A 30 13.87 -20.58 17.65
N HIS A 31 14.67 -20.29 18.68
CA HIS A 31 15.30 -21.30 19.53
C HIS A 31 14.31 -21.79 20.59
N VAL A 32 13.47 -22.76 20.22
CA VAL A 32 12.36 -23.26 21.05
C VAL A 32 12.86 -23.82 22.39
N GLU A 33 13.92 -24.63 22.39
CA GLU A 33 14.43 -25.26 23.61
C GLU A 33 15.05 -24.24 24.57
N ILE A 34 15.70 -23.21 24.01
CA ILE A 34 16.28 -22.10 24.79
C ILE A 34 15.14 -21.26 25.38
N THR A 35 14.14 -20.91 24.57
CA THR A 35 12.92 -20.19 24.99
C THR A 35 12.24 -20.93 26.15
N SER A 36 11.97 -22.22 26.00
CA SER A 36 11.35 -23.04 27.04
C SER A 36 12.20 -23.14 28.31
N SER A 37 13.53 -23.25 28.16
CA SER A 37 14.46 -23.32 29.29
C SER A 37 14.55 -22.01 30.07
N LEU A 38 14.51 -20.87 29.38
CA LEU A 38 14.52 -19.54 29.97
C LEU A 38 13.24 -19.29 30.78
N ILE A 39 12.07 -19.55 30.20
CA ILE A 39 10.79 -19.33 30.90
C ILE A 39 10.66 -20.28 32.09
N ALA A 40 11.06 -21.55 31.96
CA ALA A 40 11.08 -22.50 33.07
C ALA A 40 11.97 -22.07 34.25
N ARG A 41 12.90 -21.12 34.03
CA ARG A 41 13.79 -20.55 35.05
C ARG A 41 13.47 -19.09 35.36
N GLY A 42 12.21 -18.67 35.16
CA GLY A 42 11.72 -17.36 35.59
C GLY A 42 11.99 -16.21 34.64
N ALA A 43 12.32 -16.47 33.37
CA ALA A 43 12.33 -15.41 32.36
C ALA A 43 10.90 -14.88 32.14
N ASP A 44 10.74 -13.57 32.22
CA ASP A 44 9.47 -12.86 32.07
C ASP A 44 9.26 -12.52 30.57
N PRO A 45 8.26 -13.14 29.90
CA PRO A 45 7.94 -12.89 28.49
C PRO A 45 7.28 -11.52 28.24
N THR A 46 6.89 -10.79 29.29
CA THR A 46 6.24 -9.48 29.18
C THR A 46 7.23 -8.33 29.07
N ILE A 47 8.52 -8.57 29.37
CA ILE A 47 9.57 -7.55 29.21
C ILE A 47 9.70 -7.17 27.74
N THR A 48 9.73 -5.87 27.50
CA THR A 48 9.75 -5.28 26.16
C THR A 48 11.11 -4.68 25.79
N ASP A 49 11.41 -4.68 24.50
CA ASP A 49 12.50 -3.90 23.90
C ASP A 49 12.24 -2.37 23.95
N MET A 50 13.15 -1.59 23.35
CA MET A 50 13.05 -0.12 23.27
C MET A 50 11.78 0.39 22.55
N ILE A 51 11.17 -0.39 21.66
CA ILE A 51 9.94 -0.01 20.94
C ILE A 51 8.68 -0.61 21.58
N GLY A 52 8.80 -1.25 22.74
CA GLY A 52 7.67 -1.89 23.44
C GLY A 52 7.30 -3.27 22.90
N GLY A 53 8.13 -3.86 22.03
CA GLY A 53 7.94 -5.20 21.51
C GLY A 53 8.30 -6.26 22.54
N THR A 54 7.40 -7.21 22.77
CA THR A 54 7.66 -8.40 23.61
C THR A 54 8.36 -9.52 22.81
N ALA A 55 8.79 -10.58 23.49
CA ALA A 55 9.30 -11.79 22.83
C ALA A 55 8.31 -12.38 21.82
N LEU A 56 7.00 -12.27 22.08
CA LEU A 56 5.95 -12.72 21.16
C LEU A 56 5.92 -11.87 19.88
N HIS A 57 6.03 -10.54 19.97
CA HIS A 57 6.12 -9.67 18.80
C HIS A 57 7.28 -10.07 17.90
N SER A 58 8.46 -10.27 18.50
CA SER A 58 9.68 -10.62 17.77
C SER A 58 9.58 -11.99 17.09
N ALA A 59 9.06 -13.00 17.79
CA ALA A 59 8.81 -14.33 17.21
C ALA A 59 7.79 -14.28 16.04
N CYS A 60 6.73 -13.48 16.17
CA CYS A 60 5.72 -13.31 15.13
C CYS A 60 6.27 -12.58 13.90
N TYR A 61 7.02 -11.49 14.11
CA TYR A 61 7.69 -10.75 13.04
C TYR A 61 8.70 -11.61 12.27
N ALA A 62 9.42 -12.48 12.97
CA ALA A 62 10.43 -13.38 12.40
C ALA A 62 9.86 -14.72 11.89
N GLY A 63 8.54 -14.95 12.03
CA GLY A 63 7.86 -16.14 11.51
C GLY A 63 8.21 -17.44 12.24
N LYS A 64 8.56 -17.37 13.53
CA LYS A 64 9.06 -18.54 14.28
C LYS A 64 7.89 -19.35 14.85
N MET A 65 7.13 -20.00 13.98
CA MET A 65 5.92 -20.79 14.30
C MET A 65 6.01 -21.60 15.59
N SER A 66 7.00 -22.49 15.73
CA SER A 66 7.14 -23.35 16.92
C SER A 66 7.42 -22.55 18.20
N THR A 67 8.12 -21.42 18.08
CA THR A 67 8.40 -20.55 19.23
C THR A 67 7.17 -19.72 19.61
N VAL A 68 6.43 -19.20 18.63
CA VAL A 68 5.14 -18.54 18.86
C VAL A 68 4.18 -19.49 19.60
N ARG A 69 4.06 -20.73 19.14
CA ARG A 69 3.25 -21.75 19.82
C ARG A 69 3.69 -22.00 21.26
N SER A 70 5.00 -22.13 21.50
CA SER A 70 5.54 -22.34 22.85
C SER A 70 5.25 -21.16 23.80
N LEU A 71 5.27 -19.93 23.28
CA LEU A 71 4.95 -18.72 24.03
C LEU A 71 3.45 -18.64 24.35
N LEU A 72 2.57 -18.93 23.38
CA LEU A 72 1.11 -18.81 23.54
C LEU A 72 0.48 -19.82 24.51
N ILE A 73 1.09 -21.00 24.71
CA ILE A 73 0.59 -22.03 25.64
C ILE A 73 0.64 -21.56 27.12
N ARG A 74 1.27 -20.42 27.41
CA ARG A 74 1.53 -19.93 28.77
C ARG A 74 0.66 -18.74 29.20
N ASP A 75 -0.58 -18.68 28.72
CA ASP A 75 -1.57 -17.63 29.05
C ASP A 75 -1.07 -16.18 28.80
N LEU A 76 -0.21 -16.00 27.80
CA LEU A 76 0.22 -14.67 27.38
C LEU A 76 -0.92 -13.95 26.66
N ASP A 77 -1.05 -12.66 26.95
CA ASP A 77 -1.95 -11.80 26.20
C ASP A 77 -1.47 -11.71 24.74
N VAL A 78 -2.22 -12.37 23.85
CA VAL A 78 -1.98 -12.39 22.41
C VAL A 78 -2.24 -11.01 21.76
N ASN A 79 -2.96 -10.13 22.46
CA ASN A 79 -3.35 -8.80 21.99
C ASN A 79 -2.49 -7.66 22.54
N VAL A 80 -1.37 -7.99 23.20
CA VAL A 80 -0.42 -7.00 23.70
C VAL A 80 -0.01 -6.03 22.59
N GLN A 81 0.04 -4.74 22.91
CA GLN A 81 0.44 -3.68 21.99
C GLN A 81 1.83 -3.16 22.33
N ASN A 82 2.66 -2.93 21.31
CA ASN A 82 3.90 -2.19 21.46
C ASN A 82 3.64 -0.66 21.57
N LYS A 83 4.71 0.15 21.66
CA LYS A 83 4.58 1.61 21.82
C LYS A 83 3.87 2.32 20.66
N GLU A 84 3.77 1.70 19.50
CA GLU A 84 3.09 2.21 18.32
C GLU A 84 1.68 1.59 18.14
N GLY A 85 1.24 0.76 19.09
CA GLY A 85 -0.08 0.11 19.05
C GLY A 85 -0.12 -1.17 18.18
N TYR A 86 1.00 -1.62 17.62
CA TYR A 86 1.03 -2.89 16.88
C TYR A 86 0.87 -4.07 17.83
N THR A 87 0.00 -5.00 17.46
CA THR A 87 -0.11 -6.32 18.10
C THR A 87 0.76 -7.35 17.37
N PRO A 88 1.05 -8.52 17.97
CA PRO A 88 1.70 -9.63 17.27
C PRO A 88 1.01 -10.02 15.95
N LEU A 89 -0.32 -9.91 15.88
CA LEU A 89 -1.09 -10.21 14.67
C LEU A 89 -0.81 -9.23 13.53
N HIS A 90 -0.58 -7.94 13.81
CA HIS A 90 -0.18 -7.00 12.76
C HIS A 90 1.15 -7.41 12.10
N LEU A 91 2.14 -7.78 12.92
CA LEU A 91 3.47 -8.16 12.46
C LEU A 91 3.44 -9.47 11.67
N ALA A 92 2.65 -10.45 12.14
CA ALA A 92 2.43 -11.70 11.43
C ALA A 92 1.70 -11.48 10.10
N ALA A 93 0.64 -10.66 10.08
CA ALA A 93 -0.17 -10.43 8.89
C ALA A 93 0.62 -9.86 7.69
N ALA A 94 1.64 -9.04 7.97
CA ALA A 94 2.53 -8.49 6.95
C ALA A 94 3.43 -9.55 6.28
N ARG A 95 3.69 -10.69 6.94
CA ARG A 95 4.84 -11.55 6.58
C ARG A 95 4.56 -13.06 6.59
N HIS A 96 3.82 -13.55 7.58
CA HIS A 96 3.71 -14.95 7.97
C HIS A 96 2.24 -15.35 8.23
N THR A 97 1.55 -15.77 7.16
CA THR A 97 0.11 -16.12 7.21
C THR A 97 -0.19 -17.25 8.18
N ASP A 98 0.67 -18.26 8.23
CA ASP A 98 0.55 -19.40 9.14
C ASP A 98 0.61 -18.95 10.61
N VAL A 99 1.51 -18.03 10.93
CA VAL A 99 1.59 -17.43 12.28
C VAL A 99 0.35 -16.59 12.57
N ALA A 100 -0.16 -15.83 11.59
CA ALA A 100 -1.39 -15.06 11.76
C ALA A 100 -2.59 -15.98 12.06
N GLU A 101 -2.70 -17.12 11.38
CA GLU A 101 -3.71 -18.14 11.64
C GLU A 101 -3.63 -18.70 13.06
N LEU A 102 -2.42 -19.03 13.52
CA LEU A 102 -2.21 -19.48 14.89
C LEU A 102 -2.64 -18.42 15.90
N LEU A 103 -2.30 -17.14 15.68
CA LEU A 103 -2.67 -16.06 16.58
C LEU A 103 -4.20 -15.89 16.66
N LEU A 104 -4.91 -15.95 15.53
CA LEU A 104 -6.38 -15.92 15.53
C LEU A 104 -6.98 -17.09 16.29
N ALA A 105 -6.44 -18.30 16.13
CA ALA A 105 -6.87 -19.47 16.88
C ALA A 105 -6.70 -19.33 18.40
N TYR A 106 -5.78 -18.46 18.85
CA TYR A 106 -5.56 -18.11 20.25
C TYR A 106 -6.28 -16.82 20.69
N GLY A 107 -7.22 -16.30 19.88
CA GLY A 107 -8.06 -15.16 20.25
C GLY A 107 -7.45 -13.79 19.94
N ALA A 108 -6.51 -13.71 18.99
CA ALA A 108 -6.03 -12.42 18.52
C ALA A 108 -7.17 -11.60 17.86
N ASN A 109 -7.23 -10.32 18.19
CA ASN A 109 -8.23 -9.39 17.70
C ASN A 109 -7.84 -8.91 16.29
N ALA A 110 -8.52 -9.44 15.27
CA ALA A 110 -8.37 -9.03 13.87
C ALA A 110 -8.74 -7.56 13.61
N LYS A 111 -9.49 -6.93 14.52
CA LYS A 111 -9.90 -5.50 14.44
C LYS A 111 -9.03 -4.57 15.27
N ALA A 112 -7.97 -5.07 15.90
CA ALA A 112 -7.06 -4.22 16.67
C ALA A 112 -6.52 -3.10 15.77
N LYS A 113 -6.53 -1.86 16.28
CA LYS A 113 -6.00 -0.68 15.58
C LYS A 113 -4.70 -0.24 16.25
N ASN A 114 -3.66 0.00 15.45
CA ASN A 114 -2.46 0.67 15.94
C ASN A 114 -2.68 2.19 16.04
N GLN A 115 -1.65 2.95 16.42
CA GLN A 115 -1.76 4.42 16.60
C GLN A 115 -2.12 5.20 15.33
N CYS A 116 -1.99 4.60 14.15
CA CYS A 116 -2.40 5.20 12.88
C CYS A 116 -3.78 4.72 12.42
N GLY A 117 -4.52 3.99 13.27
CA GLY A 117 -5.77 3.33 12.88
C GLY A 117 -5.61 2.12 11.96
N SER A 118 -4.38 1.65 11.71
CA SER A 118 -4.10 0.50 10.85
C SER A 118 -4.53 -0.80 11.54
N THR A 119 -5.18 -1.71 10.82
CA THR A 119 -5.55 -3.05 11.30
C THR A 119 -4.55 -4.09 10.76
N PRO A 120 -4.55 -5.34 11.28
CA PRO A 120 -3.77 -6.42 10.67
C PRO A 120 -4.07 -6.63 9.18
N LEU A 121 -5.32 -6.42 8.74
CA LEU A 121 -5.66 -6.52 7.32
C LEU A 121 -4.94 -5.45 6.49
N HIS A 122 -4.86 -4.21 7.00
CA HIS A 122 -4.11 -3.14 6.31
C HIS A 122 -2.64 -3.50 6.11
N GLU A 123 -2.00 -4.14 7.09
CA GLU A 123 -0.62 -4.61 6.95
C GLU A 123 -0.48 -5.76 5.93
N ALA A 124 -1.43 -6.71 5.91
CA ALA A 124 -1.48 -7.76 4.89
C ALA A 124 -1.64 -7.16 3.47
N ILE A 125 -2.48 -6.14 3.30
CA ILE A 125 -2.69 -5.43 2.04
C ILE A 125 -1.41 -4.72 1.59
N ARG A 126 -0.76 -3.95 2.48
CA ARG A 126 0.50 -3.24 2.17
C ARG A 126 1.62 -4.16 1.72
N CYS A 127 1.60 -5.43 2.17
CA CYS A 127 2.55 -6.46 1.79
C CYS A 127 2.02 -7.43 0.72
N SER A 128 0.82 -7.20 0.18
CA SER A 128 0.14 -8.04 -0.82
C SER A 128 0.06 -9.52 -0.42
N LYS A 129 -0.19 -9.79 0.87
CA LYS A 129 -0.29 -11.15 1.44
C LYS A 129 -1.71 -11.70 1.24
N ILE A 130 -2.07 -12.02 -0.01
CA ILE A 130 -3.42 -12.51 -0.36
C ILE A 130 -3.92 -13.65 0.54
N PRO A 131 -3.11 -14.68 0.89
CA PRO A 131 -3.57 -15.72 1.80
C PRO A 131 -3.94 -15.20 3.20
N CYS A 132 -3.23 -14.19 3.71
CA CYS A 132 -3.55 -13.57 4.98
C CYS A 132 -4.75 -12.62 4.88
N MET A 133 -4.91 -11.94 3.74
CA MET A 133 -6.12 -11.14 3.46
C MET A 133 -7.37 -12.01 3.48
N ASN A 134 -7.37 -13.17 2.82
CA ASN A 134 -8.46 -14.16 2.87
C ASN A 134 -8.83 -14.54 4.31
N LEU A 135 -7.80 -14.79 5.13
CA LEU A 135 -7.96 -15.21 6.51
C LEU A 135 -8.56 -14.08 7.37
N LEU A 136 -8.14 -12.83 7.18
CA LEU A 136 -8.59 -11.69 7.97
C LEU A 136 -9.93 -11.11 7.51
N ALA A 137 -10.27 -11.24 6.23
CA ALA A 137 -11.48 -10.64 5.64
C ALA A 137 -12.77 -11.13 6.27
N ASN A 138 -12.81 -12.37 6.78
CA ASN A 138 -13.97 -12.91 7.49
C ASN A 138 -14.25 -12.21 8.84
N HIS A 139 -13.33 -11.37 9.31
CA HIS A 139 -13.42 -10.74 10.62
C HIS A 139 -13.66 -9.23 10.56
N VAL A 140 -13.63 -8.61 9.38
CA VAL A 140 -13.62 -7.15 9.22
C VAL A 140 -14.52 -6.71 8.07
N ASP A 141 -15.01 -5.46 8.14
CA ASP A 141 -15.64 -4.81 6.99
C ASP A 141 -14.54 -4.21 6.11
N LEU A 142 -14.46 -4.65 4.86
CA LEU A 142 -13.44 -4.22 3.90
C LEU A 142 -13.61 -2.75 3.46
N ASP A 143 -14.81 -2.20 3.64
CA ASP A 143 -15.11 -0.79 3.36
C ASP A 143 -15.00 0.10 4.61
N GLU A 144 -14.67 -0.44 5.79
CA GLU A 144 -14.33 0.38 6.95
C GLU A 144 -13.01 1.13 6.69
N GLY A 145 -13.03 2.45 6.91
CA GLY A 145 -11.83 3.28 6.80
C GLY A 145 -11.01 3.30 8.10
N ASP A 146 -9.72 3.57 7.98
CA ASP A 146 -8.87 3.94 9.12
C ASP A 146 -9.23 5.33 9.69
N GLU A 147 -8.39 5.87 10.57
CA GLU A 147 -8.61 7.19 11.16
C GLU A 147 -8.61 8.34 10.14
N ASP A 148 -7.98 8.17 8.98
CA ASP A 148 -8.04 9.11 7.85
C ASP A 148 -9.21 8.81 6.89
N GLY A 149 -10.01 7.78 7.19
CA GLY A 149 -11.07 7.28 6.32
C GLY A 149 -10.54 6.46 5.13
N ALA A 150 -9.27 6.09 5.12
CA ALA A 150 -8.70 5.27 4.04
C ALA A 150 -9.16 3.82 4.20
N THR A 151 -9.91 3.33 3.20
CA THR A 151 -10.38 1.94 3.12
C THR A 151 -9.27 0.98 2.71
N ALA A 152 -9.54 -0.33 2.78
CA ALA A 152 -8.64 -1.37 2.29
C ALA A 152 -8.20 -1.13 0.84
N LEU A 153 -9.12 -0.76 -0.06
CA LEU A 153 -8.83 -0.50 -1.46
C LEU A 153 -8.00 0.77 -1.65
N PHE A 154 -8.28 1.81 -0.87
CA PHE A 154 -7.47 3.03 -0.88
C PHE A 154 -6.02 2.73 -0.48
N ILE A 155 -5.81 1.93 0.57
CA ILE A 155 -4.49 1.53 1.04
C ILE A 155 -3.77 0.68 -0.02
N ALA A 156 -4.47 -0.24 -0.70
CA ALA A 156 -3.90 -1.02 -1.80
C ALA A 156 -3.43 -0.13 -2.96
N ALA A 157 -4.24 0.86 -3.35
CA ALA A 157 -3.89 1.82 -4.40
C ALA A 157 -2.69 2.71 -4.01
N LYS A 158 -2.71 3.25 -2.78
CA LYS A 158 -1.61 4.05 -2.22
C LYS A 158 -0.29 3.28 -2.15
N ALA A 159 -0.35 1.99 -1.81
CA ALA A 159 0.83 1.12 -1.75
C ALA A 159 1.21 0.49 -3.11
N GLY A 160 0.49 0.80 -4.20
CA GLY A 160 0.76 0.26 -5.53
C GLY A 160 0.54 -1.26 -5.64
N ARG A 161 -0.30 -1.85 -4.78
CA ARG A 161 -0.51 -3.31 -4.70
C ARG A 161 -1.67 -3.74 -5.58
N ARG A 162 -1.39 -3.94 -6.87
CA ARG A 162 -2.38 -4.38 -7.87
C ARG A 162 -3.11 -5.66 -7.45
N ASP A 163 -2.40 -6.69 -7.05
CA ASP A 163 -3.04 -7.98 -6.74
C ASP A 163 -3.97 -7.87 -5.52
N ALA A 164 -3.57 -7.09 -4.52
CA ALA A 164 -4.43 -6.79 -3.37
C ALA A 164 -5.67 -5.97 -3.79
N ALA A 165 -5.50 -4.95 -4.64
CA ALA A 165 -6.62 -4.17 -5.16
C ALA A 165 -7.59 -5.04 -5.99
N LYS A 166 -7.05 -5.91 -6.86
CA LYS A 166 -7.86 -6.84 -7.65
C LYS A 166 -8.66 -7.77 -6.75
N TRP A 167 -8.01 -8.37 -5.77
CA TRP A 167 -8.66 -9.22 -4.78
C TRP A 167 -9.79 -8.47 -4.06
N LEU A 168 -9.56 -7.23 -3.61
CA LEU A 168 -10.57 -6.43 -2.92
C LEU A 168 -11.78 -6.13 -3.81
N LEU A 169 -11.56 -5.77 -5.07
CA LEU A 169 -12.62 -5.53 -6.05
C LEU A 169 -13.44 -6.78 -6.35
N GLU A 170 -12.82 -7.95 -6.40
CA GLU A 170 -13.51 -9.25 -6.52
C GLU A 170 -14.35 -9.59 -5.28
N HIS A 171 -14.07 -8.96 -4.13
CA HIS A 171 -14.85 -9.08 -2.89
C HIS A 171 -15.91 -7.98 -2.71
N GLY A 172 -16.16 -7.19 -3.75
CA GLY A 172 -17.32 -6.29 -3.80
C GLY A 172 -17.21 -5.00 -2.99
N VAL A 173 -15.99 -4.56 -2.64
CA VAL A 173 -15.76 -3.26 -2.00
C VAL A 173 -16.19 -2.10 -2.91
N ASP A 174 -16.58 -0.97 -2.32
CA ASP A 174 -16.89 0.23 -3.08
C ASP A 174 -15.61 0.88 -3.65
N VAL A 175 -15.45 0.78 -4.98
CA VAL A 175 -14.33 1.36 -5.74
C VAL A 175 -14.18 2.88 -5.55
N ASN A 176 -15.26 3.57 -5.19
CA ASN A 176 -15.34 5.03 -5.12
C ASN A 176 -15.26 5.58 -3.70
N LYS A 177 -15.13 4.73 -2.68
CA LYS A 177 -15.10 5.20 -1.29
C LYS A 177 -13.88 6.07 -1.04
N ALA A 178 -14.13 7.35 -0.81
CA ALA A 178 -13.09 8.34 -0.58
C ALA A 178 -12.65 8.38 0.90
N ASN A 179 -11.40 8.76 1.12
CA ASN A 179 -10.93 9.11 2.45
C ASN A 179 -11.50 10.45 2.93
N LYS A 180 -11.13 10.89 4.15
CA LYS A 180 -11.58 12.18 4.71
C LYS A 180 -11.19 13.41 3.89
N LYS A 181 -10.21 13.31 2.98
CA LYS A 181 -9.79 14.40 2.07
C LYS A 181 -10.51 14.36 0.72
N GLY A 182 -11.50 13.48 0.57
CA GLY A 182 -12.21 13.29 -0.70
C GLY A 182 -11.40 12.52 -1.77
N SER A 183 -10.20 12.04 -1.44
CA SER A 183 -9.40 11.25 -2.40
C SER A 183 -9.92 9.82 -2.47
N THR A 184 -10.21 9.36 -3.69
CA THR A 184 -10.61 7.97 -4.00
C THR A 184 -9.38 7.09 -4.28
N PRO A 185 -9.51 5.75 -4.32
CA PRO A 185 -8.43 4.86 -4.75
C PRO A 185 -7.86 5.22 -6.14
N LEU A 186 -8.70 5.73 -7.06
CA LEU A 186 -8.25 6.15 -8.38
C LEU A 186 -7.28 7.35 -8.31
N HIS A 187 -7.49 8.30 -7.39
CA HIS A 187 -6.55 9.41 -7.20
C HIS A 187 -5.16 8.92 -6.81
N GLU A 188 -5.06 7.96 -5.87
CA GLU A 188 -3.78 7.41 -5.43
C GLU A 188 -3.10 6.57 -6.53
N ALA A 189 -3.88 5.80 -7.31
CA ALA A 189 -3.36 5.08 -8.46
C ALA A 189 -2.78 6.02 -9.53
N CYS A 190 -3.46 7.14 -9.80
CA CYS A 190 -3.01 8.18 -10.71
C CYS A 190 -1.76 8.91 -10.21
N LYS A 191 -1.71 9.26 -8.91
CA LYS A 191 -0.55 9.87 -8.26
C LYS A 191 0.72 9.02 -8.40
N ASN A 192 0.57 7.70 -8.29
CA ASN A 192 1.66 6.75 -8.42
C ASN A 192 1.97 6.37 -9.89
N ALA A 193 1.25 6.94 -10.87
CA ALA A 193 1.32 6.58 -12.29
C ALA A 193 1.22 5.06 -12.54
N SER A 194 0.44 4.35 -11.72
CA SER A 194 0.28 2.91 -11.83
C SER A 194 -0.80 2.57 -12.86
N LEU A 195 -0.39 2.49 -14.13
CA LEU A 195 -1.30 2.23 -15.26
C LEU A 195 -2.17 0.99 -15.05
N GLU A 196 -1.59 -0.07 -14.49
CA GLU A 196 -2.31 -1.32 -14.25
C GLU A 196 -3.41 -1.16 -13.20
N LEU A 197 -3.14 -0.41 -12.12
CA LEU A 197 -4.15 -0.09 -11.11
C LEU A 197 -5.23 0.85 -11.64
N VAL A 198 -4.85 1.88 -12.40
CA VAL A 198 -5.80 2.81 -13.02
C VAL A 198 -6.76 2.06 -13.94
N THR A 199 -6.23 1.23 -14.83
CA THR A 199 -7.05 0.41 -15.74
C THR A 199 -7.96 -0.54 -14.97
N LEU A 200 -7.44 -1.19 -13.92
CA LEU A 200 -8.22 -2.10 -13.08
C LEU A 200 -9.39 -1.38 -12.38
N LEU A 201 -9.13 -0.22 -11.76
CA LEU A 201 -10.15 0.55 -11.06
C LEU A 201 -11.22 1.07 -12.02
N LEU A 202 -10.83 1.57 -13.20
CA LEU A 202 -11.78 2.04 -14.23
C LEU A 202 -12.63 0.89 -14.78
N ALA A 203 -12.07 -0.29 -14.96
CA ALA A 203 -12.82 -1.50 -15.35
C ALA A 203 -13.87 -1.90 -14.30
N HIS A 204 -13.70 -1.49 -13.05
CA HIS A 204 -14.67 -1.65 -11.97
C HIS A 204 -15.49 -0.38 -11.71
N ASN A 205 -15.65 0.50 -12.70
CA ASN A 205 -16.48 1.71 -12.64
C ASN A 205 -16.01 2.77 -11.62
N ALA A 206 -14.69 2.90 -11.43
CA ALA A 206 -14.15 4.04 -10.70
C ALA A 206 -14.55 5.37 -11.36
N GLY A 207 -14.99 6.32 -10.54
CA GLY A 207 -15.42 7.65 -10.95
C GLY A 207 -14.24 8.48 -11.45
N VAL A 208 -14.09 8.55 -12.77
CA VAL A 208 -12.97 9.23 -13.45
C VAL A 208 -12.94 10.75 -13.23
N ASN A 209 -14.05 11.35 -12.80
CA ASN A 209 -14.21 12.80 -12.61
C ASN A 209 -14.53 13.19 -11.16
N VAL A 210 -14.29 12.31 -10.18
CA VAL A 210 -14.53 12.63 -8.76
C VAL A 210 -13.50 13.68 -8.32
N ALA A 211 -13.94 14.81 -7.80
CA ALA A 211 -13.05 15.82 -7.27
C ALA A 211 -12.81 15.60 -5.77
N ASN A 212 -11.56 15.67 -5.32
CA ASN A 212 -11.23 15.67 -3.89
C ASN A 212 -11.52 17.04 -3.24
N GLU A 213 -11.18 17.22 -1.96
CA GLU A 213 -11.45 18.47 -1.24
C GLU A 213 -10.74 19.72 -1.83
N VAL A 214 -9.58 19.53 -2.47
CA VAL A 214 -8.86 20.61 -3.17
C VAL A 214 -9.31 20.79 -4.62
N ARG A 215 -10.37 20.08 -5.02
CA ARG A 215 -10.97 20.06 -6.36
C ARG A 215 -10.13 19.38 -7.44
N ASP A 216 -9.08 18.66 -7.07
CA ASP A 216 -8.33 17.88 -8.05
C ASP A 216 -9.15 16.66 -8.46
N SER A 217 -9.27 16.44 -9.77
CA SER A 217 -9.72 15.19 -10.37
C SER A 217 -8.59 14.15 -10.38
N PRO A 218 -8.86 12.85 -10.65
CA PRO A 218 -7.80 11.88 -10.90
C PRO A 218 -6.87 12.28 -12.05
N LEU A 219 -7.41 12.98 -13.05
CA LEU A 219 -6.62 13.55 -14.14
C LEU A 219 -5.69 14.64 -13.64
N ALA A 220 -6.19 15.63 -12.89
CA ALA A 220 -5.37 16.68 -12.27
C ALA A 220 -4.23 16.08 -11.45
N VAL A 221 -4.52 15.10 -10.59
CA VAL A 221 -3.51 14.44 -9.76
C VAL A 221 -2.43 13.73 -10.61
N SER A 222 -2.80 13.13 -11.74
CA SER A 222 -1.83 12.50 -12.66
C SER A 222 -0.85 13.51 -13.28
N LEU A 223 -1.24 14.78 -13.39
CA LEU A 223 -0.43 15.87 -13.94
C LEU A 223 0.51 16.50 -12.91
N GLN A 224 0.26 16.29 -11.60
CA GLN A 224 1.09 16.75 -10.48
C GLN A 224 2.36 15.89 -10.30
N TRP A 225 3.08 15.63 -11.38
CA TRP A 225 4.24 14.75 -11.37
C TRP A 225 5.56 15.50 -11.13
N ASP A 226 6.45 14.85 -10.37
CA ASP A 226 7.82 15.32 -10.13
C ASP A 226 8.77 14.88 -11.25
N ALA A 227 9.06 15.84 -12.12
CA ALA A 227 9.89 15.75 -13.29
C ALA A 227 11.28 15.11 -13.08
N GLU A 228 11.81 15.21 -11.87
CA GLU A 228 13.18 14.78 -11.54
C GLU A 228 13.25 13.30 -11.13
N LYS A 229 12.11 12.65 -10.87
CA LYS A 229 12.07 11.33 -10.20
C LYS A 229 11.56 10.17 -11.04
N SER A 230 11.00 10.39 -12.23
CA SER A 230 10.43 9.28 -13.02
C SER A 230 10.46 9.52 -14.55
N SER A 231 9.98 8.54 -15.32
CA SER A 231 9.75 8.72 -16.76
C SER A 231 8.39 9.40 -16.98
N CYS A 232 8.28 10.21 -18.04
CA CYS A 232 7.01 10.80 -18.48
C CYS A 232 6.06 9.78 -19.13
N VAL A 233 6.58 8.63 -19.59
CA VAL A 233 5.81 7.63 -20.34
C VAL A 233 4.64 7.06 -19.53
N PRO A 234 4.81 6.55 -18.29
CA PRO A 234 3.69 6.03 -17.51
C PRO A 234 2.57 7.05 -17.26
N ILE A 235 2.92 8.34 -17.16
CA ILE A 235 1.96 9.42 -16.95
C ILE A 235 1.17 9.67 -18.23
N LEU A 236 1.85 9.76 -19.39
CA LEU A 236 1.17 9.86 -20.69
C LEU A 236 0.18 8.72 -20.90
N LYS A 237 0.56 7.49 -20.53
CA LYS A 237 -0.36 6.34 -20.62
C LYS A 237 -1.55 6.49 -19.67
N THR A 238 -1.31 6.93 -18.45
CA THR A 238 -2.35 7.15 -17.44
C THR A 238 -3.33 8.22 -17.89
N VAL A 239 -2.84 9.37 -18.35
CA VAL A 239 -3.64 10.47 -18.91
C VAL A 239 -4.48 9.95 -20.08
N TYR A 240 -3.87 9.27 -21.06
CA TYR A 240 -4.60 8.72 -22.19
C TYR A 240 -5.75 7.79 -21.76
N VAL A 241 -5.49 6.89 -20.81
CA VAL A 241 -6.50 5.96 -20.28
C VAL A 241 -7.63 6.68 -19.54
N LEU A 242 -7.33 7.68 -18.71
CA LEU A 242 -8.35 8.48 -18.03
C LEU A 242 -9.24 9.21 -19.04
N MET A 243 -8.62 9.82 -20.05
CA MET A 243 -9.31 10.58 -21.07
C MET A 243 -10.19 9.70 -21.95
N SER A 244 -9.75 8.50 -22.31
CA SER A 244 -10.57 7.53 -23.04
C SER A 244 -11.78 7.02 -22.23
N HIS A 245 -11.73 7.12 -20.89
CA HIS A 245 -12.84 6.83 -19.99
C HIS A 245 -13.69 8.06 -19.65
N GLY A 246 -13.47 9.19 -20.32
CA GLY A 246 -14.29 10.40 -20.19
C GLY A 246 -13.86 11.35 -19.08
N ALA A 247 -12.58 11.34 -18.69
CA ALA A 247 -12.02 12.40 -17.87
C ALA A 247 -12.21 13.77 -18.54
N ARG A 248 -12.67 14.76 -17.78
CA ARG A 248 -12.88 16.14 -18.23
C ARG A 248 -11.67 16.98 -17.87
N VAL A 249 -11.24 17.81 -18.81
CA VAL A 249 -10.23 18.83 -18.54
C VAL A 249 -10.93 20.06 -18.00
N ASP A 250 -10.64 20.47 -16.77
CA ASP A 250 -11.22 21.68 -16.19
C ASP A 250 -10.32 22.92 -16.37
N HIS A 251 -10.87 24.11 -16.13
CA HIS A 251 -10.13 25.38 -16.34
C HIS A 251 -9.00 25.62 -15.32
N SER A 252 -8.95 24.87 -14.20
CA SER A 252 -7.81 24.91 -13.27
C SER A 252 -6.62 24.10 -13.81
N GLU A 253 -6.89 23.04 -14.58
CA GLU A 253 -5.88 22.21 -15.23
C GLU A 253 -5.24 22.91 -16.45
N GLU A 254 -5.93 23.86 -17.10
CA GLU A 254 -5.36 24.71 -18.18
C GLU A 254 -4.18 25.60 -17.69
N ASN A 255 -4.09 25.87 -16.38
CA ASN A 255 -3.14 26.81 -15.77
C ASN A 255 -2.21 26.17 -14.72
N TYR A 256 -2.14 24.83 -14.67
CA TYR A 256 -1.30 24.15 -13.68
C TYR A 256 0.16 24.61 -13.84
N PRO A 257 0.80 25.16 -12.79
CA PRO A 257 2.18 25.60 -12.88
C PRO A 257 3.02 24.33 -13.03
N VAL A 258 3.38 24.05 -14.27
CA VAL A 258 4.39 23.05 -14.57
C VAL A 258 5.68 23.58 -13.93
N VAL A 259 6.00 23.10 -12.74
CA VAL A 259 7.31 23.33 -12.10
C VAL A 259 8.31 22.49 -12.88
N THR A 260 8.67 22.94 -14.08
CA THR A 260 9.73 22.32 -14.89
C THR A 260 11.00 23.11 -14.76
N ASN A 261 12.06 22.41 -14.35
CA ASN A 261 13.42 22.82 -14.66
C ASN A 261 13.74 22.51 -16.15
N SER A 262 14.76 23.16 -16.72
CA SER A 262 15.07 23.18 -18.16
C SER A 262 15.29 21.79 -18.81
N LYS A 263 15.52 20.74 -18.03
CA LYS A 263 15.76 19.37 -18.52
C LYS A 263 14.49 18.60 -18.91
N VAL A 264 13.32 18.99 -18.41
CA VAL A 264 12.07 18.18 -18.54
C VAL A 264 10.95 18.96 -19.25
N GLN A 265 11.27 20.16 -19.71
CA GLN A 265 10.35 21.09 -20.38
C GLN A 265 9.67 20.47 -21.60
N GLY A 266 10.38 19.63 -22.38
CA GLY A 266 9.83 18.94 -23.55
C GLY A 266 8.84 17.82 -23.22
N SER A 267 8.99 17.12 -22.10
CA SER A 267 8.03 16.07 -21.71
C SER A 267 6.76 16.65 -21.12
N ALA A 268 6.89 17.71 -20.32
CA ALA A 268 5.73 18.41 -19.77
C ALA A 268 4.95 19.17 -20.84
N SER A 269 5.63 19.72 -21.86
CA SER A 269 4.96 20.35 -23.00
C SER A 269 4.12 19.35 -23.80
N VAL A 270 4.60 18.12 -24.01
CA VAL A 270 3.84 17.07 -24.71
C VAL A 270 2.58 16.68 -23.92
N ILE A 271 2.70 16.48 -22.61
CA ILE A 271 1.54 16.18 -21.74
C ILE A 271 0.51 17.31 -21.81
N LEU A 272 0.95 18.56 -21.65
CA LEU A 272 0.08 19.73 -21.69
C LEU A 272 -0.57 19.93 -23.06
N MET A 273 0.18 19.74 -24.15
CA MET A 273 -0.34 19.78 -25.52
C MET A 273 -1.44 18.73 -25.74
N CYS A 274 -1.22 17.49 -25.30
CA CYS A 274 -2.22 16.43 -25.40
C CYS A 274 -3.51 16.77 -24.64
N VAL A 275 -3.37 17.30 -23.41
CA VAL A 275 -4.50 17.71 -22.57
C VAL A 275 -5.26 18.90 -23.19
N GLN A 276 -4.56 19.94 -23.64
CA GLN A 276 -5.15 21.12 -24.29
C GLN A 276 -5.91 20.76 -25.56
N HIS A 277 -5.33 19.93 -26.43
CA HIS A 277 -6.00 19.49 -27.65
C HIS A 277 -7.26 18.67 -27.35
N TRP A 278 -7.21 17.78 -26.35
CA TRP A 278 -8.39 17.02 -25.97
C TRP A 278 -9.49 17.92 -25.38
N ALA A 279 -9.12 18.96 -24.64
CA ALA A 279 -10.07 19.96 -24.14
C ALA A 279 -10.79 20.70 -25.30
N GLU A 280 -10.07 21.05 -26.37
CA GLU A 280 -10.66 21.62 -27.60
C GLU A 280 -11.63 20.65 -28.29
N GLU A 281 -11.29 19.36 -28.32
CA GLU A 281 -12.15 18.33 -28.90
C GLU A 281 -13.44 18.11 -28.10
N GLN A 282 -13.36 18.07 -26.77
CA GLN A 282 -14.54 18.02 -25.89
C GLN A 282 -15.48 19.20 -26.15
N LYS A 283 -14.93 20.39 -26.36
CA LYS A 283 -15.69 21.60 -26.72
C LYS A 283 -16.34 21.47 -28.12
N SER A 284 -15.72 20.74 -29.06
CA SER A 284 -16.19 20.59 -30.45
C SER A 284 -17.06 19.36 -30.73
N LYS A 285 -17.31 18.48 -29.75
CA LYS A 285 -18.13 17.25 -29.87
C LYS A 285 -17.66 16.28 -30.97
N ARG A 286 -16.36 16.27 -31.31
CA ARG A 286 -15.80 15.38 -32.34
C ARG A 286 -15.52 13.98 -31.78
N PRO A 287 -15.59 12.91 -32.62
CA PRO A 287 -15.27 11.55 -32.18
C PRO A 287 -13.77 11.38 -31.91
N LEU A 288 -13.43 10.77 -30.77
CA LEU A 288 -12.06 10.54 -30.28
C LEU A 288 -11.12 9.83 -31.26
N THR A 289 -11.67 9.06 -32.20
CA THR A 289 -10.90 8.36 -33.25
C THR A 289 -10.16 9.33 -34.19
N LYS A 290 -10.50 10.62 -34.20
CA LYS A 290 -9.87 11.64 -35.06
C LYS A 290 -8.68 12.35 -34.42
N VAL A 291 -8.48 12.20 -33.10
CA VAL A 291 -7.33 12.76 -32.38
C VAL A 291 -6.02 12.25 -32.97
N GLU A 292 -6.00 10.97 -33.36
CA GLU A 292 -4.84 10.32 -33.99
C GLU A 292 -4.48 10.96 -35.35
N GLU A 293 -5.47 11.38 -36.12
CA GLU A 293 -5.30 11.98 -37.45
C GLU A 293 -4.82 13.43 -37.38
N HIS A 294 -5.19 14.19 -36.32
CA HIS A 294 -4.80 15.59 -36.16
C HIS A 294 -3.42 15.77 -35.54
N ILE A 295 -2.99 14.86 -34.67
CA ILE A 295 -1.64 14.91 -34.10
C ILE A 295 -0.59 14.70 -35.19
N LEU A 296 -0.89 13.88 -36.21
CA LEU A 296 -0.08 13.64 -37.41
C LEU A 296 0.17 14.89 -38.30
N VAL A 297 -0.51 16.02 -38.06
CA VAL A 297 -0.47 17.21 -38.96
C VAL A 297 0.46 18.32 -38.43
N ARG A 298 0.90 18.29 -37.16
CA ARG A 298 1.74 19.34 -36.58
C ARG A 298 3.16 18.87 -36.31
N GLY A 299 4.04 19.10 -37.30
CA GLY A 299 5.50 19.11 -37.13
C GLY A 299 6.15 17.73 -36.85
N PRO A 300 7.29 17.40 -37.50
CA PRO A 300 7.84 16.05 -37.45
C PRO A 300 8.27 15.58 -36.05
N GLN A 301 8.69 16.47 -35.15
CA GLN A 301 9.20 16.10 -33.82
C GLN A 301 8.09 15.75 -32.80
N ASP A 302 6.98 16.49 -32.81
CA ASP A 302 5.84 16.25 -31.91
C ASP A 302 5.03 15.02 -32.35
N VAL A 303 4.94 14.80 -33.66
CA VAL A 303 4.41 13.59 -34.28
C VAL A 303 5.25 12.37 -33.89
N GLU A 304 6.58 12.47 -33.91
CA GLU A 304 7.47 11.37 -33.57
C GLU A 304 7.40 11.02 -32.08
N ALA A 305 7.32 12.00 -31.18
CA ALA A 305 7.13 11.75 -29.74
C ALA A 305 5.76 11.14 -29.44
N PHE A 306 4.69 11.61 -30.10
CA PHE A 306 3.36 11.03 -29.98
C PHE A 306 3.26 9.64 -30.60
N LEU A 307 3.86 9.40 -31.76
CA LEU A 307 3.91 8.09 -32.41
C LEU A 307 4.80 7.10 -31.65
N GLN A 308 5.91 7.55 -31.05
CA GLN A 308 6.69 6.74 -30.12
C GLN A 308 5.87 6.42 -28.87
N ALA A 309 5.17 7.39 -28.30
CA ALA A 309 4.24 7.14 -27.20
C ALA A 309 3.12 6.17 -27.62
N LYS A 310 2.58 6.29 -28.83
CA LYS A 310 1.56 5.39 -29.43
C LYS A 310 2.10 3.97 -29.66
N ASN A 311 3.30 3.82 -30.21
CA ASN A 311 3.94 2.51 -30.42
C ASN A 311 4.25 1.84 -29.07
N ILE A 312 4.65 2.64 -28.07
CA ILE A 312 4.84 2.19 -26.68
C ILE A 312 3.48 1.88 -26.00
N LEU A 313 2.38 2.52 -26.41
CA LEU A 313 1.02 2.36 -25.88
C LEU A 313 0.27 1.15 -26.47
N VAL A 314 0.48 0.83 -27.75
CA VAL A 314 -0.25 -0.22 -28.49
C VAL A 314 0.45 -1.59 -28.41
N GLY A 315 1.70 -1.65 -27.97
CA GLY A 315 2.38 -2.92 -27.71
C GLY A 315 2.86 -3.65 -28.97
N ASP A 316 3.38 -2.91 -29.96
CA ASP A 316 4.18 -3.51 -31.01
C ASP A 316 5.66 -3.44 -30.61
N THR A 317 6.19 -4.60 -30.25
CA THR A 317 7.62 -4.89 -30.25
C THR A 317 8.21 -4.62 -31.63
N LEU A 318 9.28 -3.82 -31.68
CA LEU A 318 10.40 -4.09 -32.59
C LEU A 318 11.56 -4.62 -31.76
#